data_AF-A0A8X6RFL2-F1
#
_entry.id   AF-A0A8X6RFL2-F1
#
_cell.length_a   1.000
_cell.length_b   1.000
_cell.length_c   1.000
_cell.angle_alpha   90.00
_cell.angle_beta   90.00
_cell.angle_gamma   90.00
#
_symmetry.space_group_name_H-M   'P 1'
#
loop_
_entity.id
_entity.type
_entity.pdbx_description
1 polymer ?
#
loop_
_entity_poly.entity_id
_entity_poly.type
_entity_poly.pdbx_seq_one_letter_code
_entity_poly.pdbx_strand_id
1 'polypeptide(L)'
;MRGPAVRGLLKVPPCHEGTIHLQNIHAFSRNRTQALRHRMYGSARAFVLRRLDTIYHSALRIISGAFRTSPVTSLYVVCHQPPLDLRRRQLSANYFIRAMSVPSHPLKHFSLGTGLTRLYDARSFNIKSISERSKAALNDAHFNNINIQENNIPAIPPWGIQIFNYSNPFSGYDKAGAADVIYQQLFSFHRSKYSKYILVYTDGSKTAGHVVCGVVFHKTILPYIILYLSLV
;
A
#
# COMPACT_ATOMS: atom_id res chain seq x y z
N MET A 1 -27.44 31.26 -28.17
CA MET A 1 -27.28 29.96 -27.48
C MET A 1 -26.90 28.90 -28.51
N ARG A 2 -25.64 28.48 -28.55
CA ARG A 2 -25.17 27.32 -29.33
C ARG A 2 -24.45 26.40 -28.35
N GLY A 3 -25.02 25.23 -28.07
CA GLY A 3 -24.36 24.22 -27.24
C GLY A 3 -23.18 23.59 -27.98
N PRO A 4 -22.09 23.21 -27.30
CA PRO A 4 -20.99 22.52 -27.95
C PRO A 4 -21.31 21.03 -28.06
N ALA A 5 -21.18 20.51 -29.27
CA ALA A 5 -21.29 19.10 -29.59
C ALA A 5 -20.16 18.30 -28.93
N VAL A 6 -20.51 17.29 -28.12
CA VAL A 6 -19.56 16.29 -27.63
C VAL A 6 -19.41 15.23 -28.72
N ARG A 7 -18.45 15.41 -29.62
CA ARG A 7 -17.93 14.34 -30.50
C ARG A 7 -16.44 14.20 -30.26
N GLY A 8 -16.07 13.13 -29.58
CA GLY A 8 -14.69 12.69 -29.41
C GLY A 8 -14.68 11.17 -29.19
N LEU A 9 -14.78 10.42 -30.28
CA LEU A 9 -14.55 8.97 -30.29
C LEU A 9 -13.11 8.71 -29.82
N LEU A 10 -12.97 8.27 -28.56
CA LEU A 10 -11.76 7.59 -28.11
C LEU A 10 -11.74 6.24 -28.82
N LYS A 11 -10.68 5.99 -29.61
CA LYS A 11 -10.43 4.68 -30.19
C LYS A 11 -10.00 3.77 -29.05
N VAL A 12 -10.92 2.98 -28.52
CA VAL A 12 -10.64 1.95 -27.51
C VAL A 12 -9.99 0.77 -28.25
N PRO A 13 -8.73 0.40 -27.96
CA PRO A 13 -8.09 -0.74 -28.59
C PRO A 13 -8.69 -2.06 -28.06
N PRO A 14 -8.60 -3.16 -28.84
CA PRO A 14 -9.19 -4.45 -28.48
C PRO A 14 -8.59 -5.01 -27.18
N CYS A 15 -9.43 -5.73 -26.41
CA CYS A 15 -9.24 -6.11 -25.00
C CYS A 15 -7.91 -6.81 -24.64
N HIS A 16 -7.21 -7.44 -25.59
CA HIS A 16 -5.91 -8.06 -25.35
C HIS A 16 -4.75 -7.05 -25.25
N GLU A 17 -4.75 -5.99 -26.05
CA GLU A 17 -3.73 -4.93 -25.97
C GLU A 17 -3.95 -4.01 -24.77
N GLY A 18 -5.21 -3.77 -24.40
CA GLY A 18 -5.58 -2.98 -23.22
C GLY A 18 -4.98 -3.51 -21.92
N THR A 19 -4.86 -4.84 -21.79
CA THR A 19 -4.30 -5.47 -20.58
C THR A 19 -2.80 -5.24 -20.45
N ILE A 20 -2.04 -5.31 -21.55
CA ILE A 20 -0.60 -5.04 -21.58
C ILE A 20 -0.32 -3.55 -21.34
N HIS A 21 -1.13 -2.67 -21.93
CA HIS A 21 -1.01 -1.22 -21.72
C HIS A 21 -1.31 -0.83 -20.26
N LEU A 22 -2.37 -1.37 -19.65
CA LEU A 22 -2.68 -1.14 -18.24
C LEU A 22 -1.57 -1.69 -17.32
N GLN A 23 -1.06 -2.89 -17.60
CA GLN A 23 0.06 -3.46 -16.84
C GLN A 23 1.33 -2.61 -16.93
N ASN A 24 1.66 -2.08 -18.11
CA ASN A 24 2.81 -1.19 -18.30
C ASN A 24 2.63 0.16 -17.60
N ILE A 25 1.42 0.73 -17.61
CA ILE A 25 1.08 1.95 -16.87
C ILE A 25 1.21 1.72 -15.36
N HIS A 26 0.70 0.60 -14.85
CA HIS A 26 0.81 0.21 -13.44
C HIS A 26 2.26 -0.08 -13.03
N ALA A 27 3.06 -0.74 -13.88
CA ALA A 27 4.48 -1.01 -13.63
C ALA A 27 5.29 0.29 -13.60
N PHE A 28 5.05 1.21 -14.54
CA PHE A 28 5.67 2.54 -14.55
C PHE A 28 5.34 3.31 -13.27
N SER A 29 4.09 3.23 -12.79
CA SER A 29 3.63 3.86 -11.55
C SER A 29 4.17 3.21 -10.26
N ARG A 30 4.36 1.89 -10.23
CA ARG A 30 4.85 1.16 -9.03
C ARG A 30 6.36 1.16 -8.85
N ASN A 31 7.14 1.77 -9.75
CA ASN A 31 8.59 1.81 -9.64
C ASN A 31 9.05 2.42 -8.30
N ARG A 32 9.67 1.60 -7.44
CA ARG A 32 10.25 2.00 -6.13
C ARG A 32 11.25 3.17 -6.26
N THR A 33 11.92 3.28 -7.40
CA THR A 33 12.84 4.38 -7.74
C THR A 33 12.13 5.71 -7.92
N GLN A 34 10.88 5.71 -8.43
CA GLN A 34 10.04 6.91 -8.48
C GLN A 34 9.67 7.34 -7.07
N ALA A 35 9.28 6.44 -6.17
CA ALA A 35 8.92 6.79 -4.79
C ALA A 35 10.06 7.49 -4.01
N LEU A 36 11.31 7.09 -4.25
CA LEU A 36 12.49 7.77 -3.67
C LEU A 36 12.75 9.14 -4.31
N ARG A 37 12.72 9.23 -5.65
CA ARG A 37 12.91 10.50 -6.38
C ARG A 37 11.82 11.52 -6.07
N HIS A 38 10.61 11.03 -5.92
CA HIS A 38 9.43 11.78 -5.57
C HIS A 38 9.56 12.51 -4.22
N ARG A 39 10.25 11.91 -3.24
CA ARG A 39 10.56 12.51 -1.94
C ARG A 39 11.35 13.82 -2.07
N MET A 40 12.19 13.93 -3.09
CA MET A 40 13.02 15.12 -3.35
C MET A 40 12.26 16.18 -4.15
N TYR A 41 11.42 15.78 -5.10
CA TYR A 41 10.68 16.74 -5.95
C TYR A 41 9.61 17.53 -5.21
N GLY A 42 9.10 17.05 -4.07
CA GLY A 42 8.18 17.83 -3.24
C GLY A 42 8.76 19.16 -2.76
N SER A 43 10.10 19.31 -2.75
CA SER A 43 10.80 20.55 -2.40
C SER A 43 11.23 21.37 -3.62
N ALA A 44 10.85 20.99 -4.84
CA ALA A 44 11.21 21.70 -6.05
C ALA A 44 10.31 22.92 -6.28
N ARG A 45 10.84 23.97 -6.94
CA ARG A 45 10.05 25.14 -7.33
C ARG A 45 8.96 24.78 -8.35
N ALA A 46 7.84 25.51 -8.31
CA ALA A 46 6.70 25.29 -9.19
C ALA A 46 7.04 25.30 -10.69
N PHE A 47 8.03 26.10 -11.12
CA PHE A 47 8.51 26.08 -12.51
C PHE A 47 9.09 24.72 -12.92
N VAL A 48 9.89 24.08 -12.05
CA VAL A 48 10.48 22.76 -12.31
C VAL A 48 9.38 21.69 -12.33
N LEU A 49 8.42 21.77 -11.41
CA LEU A 49 7.28 20.86 -11.36
C LEU A 49 6.42 20.92 -12.63
N ARG A 50 6.17 22.13 -13.15
CA ARG A 50 5.43 22.31 -14.42
C ARG A 50 6.12 21.61 -15.59
N ARG A 51 7.45 21.68 -15.69
CA ARG A 51 8.19 20.94 -16.74
C ARG A 51 8.01 19.43 -16.58
N LEU A 52 8.04 18.92 -15.34
CA LEU A 52 7.78 17.51 -15.08
C LEU A 52 6.37 17.09 -15.49
N ASP A 53 5.37 17.93 -15.22
CA ASP A 53 3.97 17.66 -15.58
C ASP A 53 3.80 17.59 -17.10
N THR A 54 4.47 18.46 -17.87
CA THR A 54 4.42 18.39 -19.35
C THR A 54 4.99 17.07 -19.90
N ILE A 55 6.11 16.59 -19.35
CA ILE A 55 6.73 15.31 -19.73
C ILE A 55 5.82 14.14 -19.33
N TYR A 56 5.16 14.22 -18.18
CA TYR A 56 4.25 13.18 -17.72
C TYR A 56 2.99 13.10 -18.60
N HIS A 57 2.40 14.23 -18.96
CA HIS A 57 1.24 14.24 -19.85
C HIS A 57 1.58 13.74 -21.25
N SER A 58 2.75 14.10 -21.79
CA SER A 58 3.18 13.56 -23.09
C SER A 58 3.41 12.06 -23.03
N ALA A 59 4.02 11.54 -21.96
CA ALA A 59 4.18 10.10 -21.75
C ALA A 59 2.82 9.38 -21.65
N LEU A 60 1.85 9.92 -20.90
CA LEU A 60 0.52 9.33 -20.81
C LEU A 60 -0.17 9.25 -22.19
N ARG A 61 -0.01 10.26 -23.04
CA ARG A 61 -0.58 10.24 -24.41
C ARG A 61 0.06 9.17 -25.27
N ILE A 62 1.38 9.03 -25.22
CA ILE A 62 2.11 8.00 -25.97
C ILE A 62 1.66 6.61 -25.52
N ILE A 63 1.60 6.37 -24.20
CA ILE A 63 1.25 5.05 -23.66
C ILE A 63 -0.23 4.72 -23.89
N SER A 64 -1.14 5.71 -23.84
CA SER A 64 -2.58 5.49 -24.07
C SER A 64 -2.99 5.55 -25.54
N GLY A 65 -2.10 5.94 -26.45
CA GLY A 65 -2.45 6.20 -27.85
C GLY A 65 -3.40 7.40 -28.05
N ALA A 66 -3.58 8.25 -27.03
CA ALA A 66 -4.48 9.40 -27.10
C ALA A 66 -3.91 10.52 -27.97
N PHE A 67 -4.80 11.29 -28.61
CA PHE A 67 -4.40 12.46 -29.40
C PHE A 67 -3.55 13.45 -28.58
N ARG A 68 -2.67 14.18 -29.27
CA ARG A 68 -1.83 15.23 -28.67
C ARG A 68 -2.67 16.32 -27.98
N THR A 69 -3.90 16.53 -28.45
CA THR A 69 -4.85 17.54 -27.98
C THR A 69 -5.86 17.03 -26.94
N SER A 70 -5.87 15.73 -26.60
CA SER A 70 -6.83 15.20 -25.62
C SER A 70 -6.75 15.94 -24.28
N PRO A 71 -7.86 16.19 -23.57
CA PRO A 71 -7.80 16.82 -22.26
C PRO A 71 -7.01 15.98 -21.23
N VAL A 72 -6.20 16.63 -20.40
CA VAL A 72 -5.38 15.95 -19.38
C VAL A 72 -6.24 15.19 -18.35
N THR A 73 -7.39 15.77 -17.99
CA THR A 73 -8.35 15.14 -17.07
C THR A 73 -8.85 13.80 -17.61
N SER A 74 -9.14 13.73 -18.92
CA SER A 74 -9.53 12.49 -19.58
C SER A 74 -8.41 11.45 -19.56
N LEU A 75 -7.14 11.87 -19.71
CA LEU A 75 -6.00 10.95 -19.63
C LEU A 75 -5.87 10.32 -18.25
N TYR A 76 -6.11 11.08 -17.18
CA TYR A 76 -6.06 10.55 -15.81
C TYR A 76 -7.12 9.47 -15.57
N VAL A 77 -8.33 9.67 -16.08
CA VAL A 77 -9.42 8.70 -15.99
C VAL A 77 -9.09 7.43 -16.79
N VAL A 78 -8.69 7.58 -18.06
CA VAL A 78 -8.41 6.44 -18.95
C VAL A 78 -7.19 5.62 -18.46
N CYS A 79 -6.14 6.28 -17.97
CA CYS A 79 -4.95 5.59 -17.48
C CYS A 79 -5.06 5.13 -16.03
N HIS A 80 -6.17 5.42 -15.34
CA HIS A 80 -6.34 5.22 -13.90
C HIS A 80 -5.17 5.79 -13.08
N GLN A 81 -4.67 6.97 -13.46
CA GLN A 81 -3.55 7.62 -12.78
C GLN A 81 -3.96 8.95 -12.16
N PRO A 82 -3.55 9.23 -10.91
CA PRO A 82 -3.78 10.54 -10.31
C PRO A 82 -2.84 11.60 -10.93
N PRO A 83 -3.22 12.89 -10.85
CA PRO A 83 -2.30 14.01 -11.08
C PRO A 83 -1.02 13.87 -10.27
N LEU A 84 0.11 14.29 -10.83
CA LEU A 84 1.40 14.20 -10.16
C LEU A 84 1.44 14.97 -8.84
N ASP A 85 0.67 16.06 -8.71
CA ASP A 85 0.60 16.79 -7.45
C ASP A 85 -0.06 16.00 -6.32
N LEU A 86 -1.18 15.32 -6.61
CA LEU A 86 -1.85 14.46 -5.64
C LEU A 86 -0.97 13.26 -5.29
N ARG A 87 -0.35 12.65 -6.32
CA ARG A 87 0.65 11.61 -6.10
C ARG A 87 1.80 12.12 -5.24
N ARG A 88 2.14 13.42 -5.38
CA ARG A 88 3.18 14.04 -4.56
C ARG A 88 2.88 14.08 -3.09
N ARG A 89 1.69 14.59 -2.77
CA ARG A 89 1.17 14.68 -1.41
C ARG A 89 1.01 13.30 -0.79
N GLN A 90 0.47 12.34 -1.54
CA GLN A 90 0.29 10.96 -1.08
C GLN A 90 1.62 10.29 -0.70
N LEU A 91 2.64 10.40 -1.56
CA LEU A 91 3.94 9.80 -1.30
C LEU A 91 4.68 10.49 -0.14
N SER A 92 4.56 11.81 0.00
CA SER A 92 5.13 12.51 1.18
C SER A 92 4.43 12.10 2.47
N ALA A 93 3.09 12.00 2.48
CA ALA A 93 2.32 11.57 3.64
C ALA A 93 2.67 10.12 4.05
N ASN A 94 2.71 9.19 3.10
CA ASN A 94 3.12 7.80 3.36
C ASN A 94 4.52 7.71 3.94
N TYR A 95 5.46 8.51 3.42
CA TYR A 95 6.80 8.55 3.96
C TYR A 95 6.82 9.13 5.38
N PHE A 96 6.09 10.21 5.64
CA PHE A 96 5.98 10.81 6.96
C PHE A 96 5.44 9.82 7.98
N ILE A 97 4.34 9.12 7.66
CA ILE A 97 3.77 8.08 8.54
C ILE A 97 4.80 6.99 8.82
N ARG A 98 5.48 6.48 7.78
CA ARG A 98 6.52 5.46 7.95
C ARG A 98 7.68 5.95 8.79
N ALA A 99 8.12 7.20 8.60
CA ALA A 99 9.18 7.79 9.39
C ALA A 99 8.79 7.91 10.86
N MET A 100 7.55 8.31 11.16
CA MET A 100 7.03 8.40 12.53
C MET A 100 6.84 7.04 13.19
N SER A 101 6.57 5.98 12.41
CA SER A 101 6.49 4.61 12.93
C SER A 101 7.85 4.04 13.37
N VAL A 102 8.98 4.61 12.94
CA VAL A 102 10.30 4.10 13.32
C VAL A 102 10.77 4.82 14.60
N PRO A 103 11.04 4.09 15.72
CA PRO A 103 11.35 4.71 17.01
C PRO A 103 12.51 5.71 16.98
N SER A 104 13.58 5.41 16.25
CA SER A 104 14.83 6.20 16.17
C SER A 104 14.95 7.09 14.93
N HIS A 105 13.83 7.45 14.28
CA HIS A 105 13.90 8.25 13.04
C HIS A 105 14.22 9.74 13.33
N PRO A 106 15.16 10.37 12.61
CA PRO A 106 15.54 11.78 12.83
C PRO A 106 14.36 12.76 12.74
N LEU A 107 13.42 12.50 11.82
CA LEU A 107 12.21 13.34 11.66
C LEU A 107 11.31 13.36 12.90
N LYS A 108 11.36 12.36 13.79
CA LYS A 108 10.54 12.32 15.01
C LYS A 108 10.99 13.38 16.02
N HIS A 109 12.29 13.67 16.04
CA HIS A 109 12.90 14.72 16.86
C HIS A 109 12.94 16.09 16.15
N PHE A 110 12.62 16.12 14.86
CA PHE A 110 12.62 17.35 14.07
C PHE A 110 11.31 18.13 14.31
N SER A 111 11.32 18.99 15.33
CA SER A 111 10.29 20.00 15.55
C SER A 111 10.78 21.35 15.06
N LEU A 112 10.01 22.01 14.20
CA LEU A 112 10.27 23.40 13.84
C LEU A 112 9.89 24.27 15.03
N GLY A 113 10.88 24.96 15.61
CA GLY A 113 10.62 25.94 16.67
C GLY A 113 9.65 27.04 16.20
N THR A 114 8.84 27.56 17.13
CA THR A 114 7.79 28.55 16.85
C THR A 114 8.28 29.77 16.07
N GLY A 115 9.51 30.23 16.34
CA GLY A 115 10.14 31.34 15.61
C GLY A 115 10.41 31.02 14.13
N LEU A 116 10.91 29.81 13.82
CA LEU A 116 11.14 29.39 12.44
C LEU A 116 9.83 29.25 11.68
N THR A 117 8.79 28.70 12.32
CA THR A 117 7.46 28.59 11.72
C THR A 117 6.91 29.96 11.30
N ARG A 118 7.01 30.97 12.17
CA ARG A 118 6.60 32.35 11.85
C ARG A 118 7.39 32.93 10.67
N LEU A 119 8.70 32.68 10.58
CA LEU A 119 9.52 33.14 9.45
C LEU A 119 9.14 32.45 8.14
N TYR A 120 8.81 31.15 8.18
CA TYR A 120 8.31 30.42 7.02
C TYR A 120 6.94 30.93 6.58
N ASP A 121 6.03 31.21 7.52
CA ASP A 121 4.70 31.72 7.21
C ASP A 121 4.73 33.16 6.68
N ALA A 122 5.67 33.99 7.17
CA ALA A 122 5.90 35.35 6.67
C ALA A 122 6.48 35.36 5.23
N ARG A 123 7.09 34.25 4.77
CA ARG A 123 7.65 34.12 3.42
C ARG A 123 6.93 33.03 2.64
N SER A 124 5.81 33.39 2.01
CA SER A 124 4.98 32.48 1.20
C SER A 124 5.72 31.75 0.06
N PHE A 125 6.84 32.29 -0.42
CA PHE A 125 7.68 31.67 -1.45
C PHE A 125 8.64 30.60 -0.91
N ASN A 126 8.84 30.52 0.40
CA ASN A 126 9.70 29.49 1.00
C ASN A 126 8.96 28.16 1.06
N ILE A 127 9.61 27.15 0.51
CA ILE A 127 9.05 25.80 0.50
C ILE A 127 9.14 25.22 1.91
N LYS A 128 7.98 24.95 2.51
CA LYS A 128 7.88 24.34 3.85
C LYS A 128 8.57 22.98 3.90
N SER A 129 9.01 22.58 5.10
CA SER A 129 9.65 21.29 5.34
C SER A 129 8.76 20.11 4.96
N ILE A 130 9.35 18.94 4.72
CA ILE A 130 8.58 17.73 4.39
C ILE A 130 7.59 17.35 5.49
N SER A 131 7.94 17.59 6.77
CA SER A 131 7.07 17.35 7.91
C SER A 131 5.81 18.21 7.82
N GLU A 132 5.97 19.52 7.64
CA GLU A 132 4.85 20.47 7.55
C GLU A 132 3.98 20.23 6.31
N ARG A 133 4.59 19.96 5.15
CA ARG A 133 3.83 19.62 3.94
C ARG A 133 3.04 18.33 4.09
N SER A 134 3.60 17.33 4.78
CA SER A 134 2.93 16.05 4.97
C SER A 134 1.79 16.16 5.99
N LYS A 135 1.99 16.92 7.08
CA LYS A 135 0.90 17.26 8.02
C LYS A 135 -0.23 18.01 7.33
N ALA A 136 0.09 19.03 6.52
CA ALA A 136 -0.91 19.75 5.73
C ALA A 136 -1.69 18.81 4.79
N ALA A 137 -0.99 17.93 4.07
CA ALA A 137 -1.64 16.96 3.19
C ALA A 137 -2.52 15.94 3.94
N LEU A 138 -2.13 15.54 5.15
CA LEU A 138 -2.96 14.68 6.01
C LEU A 138 -4.19 15.44 6.52
N ASN A 139 -4.03 16.71 6.91
CA ASN A 139 -5.13 17.56 7.34
C ASN A 139 -6.12 17.84 6.21
N ASP A 140 -5.62 18.13 5.00
CA ASP A 140 -6.43 18.28 3.78
C ASP A 140 -7.26 17.02 3.49
N ALA A 141 -6.73 15.85 3.86
CA ALA A 141 -7.39 14.55 3.71
C ALA A 141 -8.20 14.13 4.95
N HIS A 142 -8.43 15.04 5.90
CA HIS A 142 -9.17 14.82 7.15
C HIS A 142 -8.57 13.77 8.10
N PHE A 143 -7.26 13.55 8.04
CA PHE A 143 -6.50 12.65 8.92
C PHE A 143 -5.79 13.39 10.05
N ASN A 144 -6.54 14.12 10.88
CA ASN A 144 -5.96 15.00 11.91
C ASN A 144 -5.41 14.25 13.14
N ASN A 145 -5.97 13.07 13.45
CA ASN A 145 -5.68 12.32 14.69
C ASN A 145 -5.23 10.87 14.41
N ILE A 146 -4.28 10.67 13.50
CA ILE A 146 -3.74 9.32 13.26
C ILE A 146 -2.86 8.90 14.44
N ASN A 147 -3.24 7.84 15.14
CA ASN A 147 -2.34 7.13 16.05
C ASN A 147 -1.39 6.23 15.25
N ILE A 148 -0.16 6.69 15.03
CA ILE A 148 0.84 5.93 14.27
C ILE A 148 1.47 4.89 15.20
N GLN A 149 1.20 3.62 14.95
CA GLN A 149 1.85 2.54 15.69
C GLN A 149 3.34 2.47 15.36
N GLU A 150 4.15 2.25 16.39
CA GLU A 150 5.58 2.02 16.20
C GLU A 150 5.81 0.65 15.55
N ASN A 151 6.58 0.66 14.47
CA ASN A 151 6.97 -0.55 13.77
C ASN A 151 8.23 -1.11 14.44
N ASN A 152 8.01 -1.92 15.47
CA ASN A 152 9.06 -2.70 16.08
C ASN A 152 9.42 -3.85 15.13
N ILE A 153 10.56 -3.71 14.44
CA ILE A 153 11.12 -4.82 13.68
C ILE A 153 11.40 -5.93 14.70
N PRO A 154 10.83 -7.14 14.53
CA PRO A 154 11.10 -8.22 15.47
C PRO A 154 12.61 -8.47 15.52
N ALA A 155 13.15 -8.55 16.74
CA ALA A 155 14.57 -8.82 16.97
C ALA A 155 15.00 -10.20 16.43
N ILE A 156 14.03 -11.08 16.18
CA ILE A 156 14.24 -12.40 15.60
C ILE A 156 14.35 -12.22 14.08
N PRO A 157 15.50 -12.53 13.47
CA PRO A 157 15.60 -12.49 12.02
C PRO A 157 14.70 -13.57 11.41
N PRO A 158 14.26 -13.42 10.15
CA PRO A 158 13.36 -14.39 9.51
C PRO A 158 13.90 -15.83 9.51
N TRP A 159 15.22 -16.00 9.48
CA TRP A 159 15.90 -17.31 9.53
C TRP A 159 16.10 -17.85 10.96
N GLY A 160 15.83 -17.05 11.99
CA GLY A 160 15.89 -17.44 13.41
C GLY A 160 14.54 -17.86 13.99
N ILE A 161 13.50 -17.94 13.16
CA ILE A 161 12.19 -18.43 13.58
C ILE A 161 12.35 -19.91 13.98
N GLN A 162 12.00 -20.24 15.22
CA GLN A 162 11.99 -21.63 15.69
C GLN A 162 11.09 -22.46 14.78
N ILE A 163 11.59 -23.61 14.32
CA ILE A 163 10.81 -24.58 13.57
C ILE A 163 9.65 -25.01 14.48
N PHE A 164 8.41 -24.73 14.06
CA PHE A 164 7.24 -25.16 14.79
C PHE A 164 7.00 -26.65 14.54
N ASN A 165 6.71 -27.39 15.60
CA ASN A 165 6.21 -28.75 15.46
C ASN A 165 4.78 -28.70 14.94
N TYR A 166 4.59 -29.16 13.70
CA TYR A 166 3.30 -29.29 13.07
C TYR A 166 2.70 -30.67 13.36
N SER A 167 1.47 -30.69 13.87
CA SER A 167 0.68 -31.90 14.04
C SER A 167 -0.64 -31.75 13.29
N ASN A 168 -0.85 -32.60 12.28
CA ASN A 168 -2.10 -32.64 11.53
C ASN A 168 -3.03 -33.71 12.10
N PRO A 169 -4.13 -33.36 12.80
CA PRO A 169 -5.09 -34.35 13.29
C PRO A 169 -5.85 -35.07 12.17
N PHE A 170 -5.76 -34.60 10.92
CA PHE A 170 -6.51 -35.12 9.78
C PHE A 170 -5.66 -35.94 8.80
N SER A 171 -4.37 -36.16 9.06
CA SER A 171 -3.43 -36.78 8.09
C SER A 171 -3.83 -38.17 7.61
N GLY A 172 -4.61 -38.91 8.38
CA GLY A 172 -5.09 -40.26 8.02
C GLY A 172 -6.41 -40.31 7.26
N TYR A 173 -7.03 -39.17 6.94
CA TYR A 173 -8.38 -39.12 6.35
C TYR A 173 -8.38 -38.34 5.05
N ASP A 174 -8.84 -38.99 3.96
CA ASP A 174 -9.00 -38.33 2.67
C ASP A 174 -10.29 -37.49 2.60
N LYS A 175 -10.18 -36.28 2.03
CA LYS A 175 -11.27 -35.28 1.97
C LYS A 175 -12.49 -35.82 1.21
N ALA A 176 -12.28 -36.74 0.26
CA ALA A 176 -13.36 -37.34 -0.52
C ALA A 176 -13.97 -38.62 0.12
N GLY A 177 -13.26 -39.25 1.07
CA GLY A 177 -13.60 -40.58 1.57
C GLY A 177 -14.26 -40.61 2.95
N ALA A 178 -14.07 -39.58 3.76
CA ALA A 178 -14.59 -39.52 5.13
C ALA A 178 -15.81 -38.60 5.24
N ALA A 179 -16.80 -39.00 6.06
CA ALA A 179 -17.97 -38.17 6.35
C ALA A 179 -17.60 -36.95 7.23
N ASP A 180 -18.27 -35.82 7.03
CA ASP A 180 -18.04 -34.56 7.77
C ASP A 180 -18.04 -34.73 9.30
N VAL A 181 -18.88 -35.63 9.80
CA VAL A 181 -18.99 -35.94 11.24
C VAL A 181 -17.65 -36.42 11.82
N ILE A 182 -16.86 -37.17 11.04
CA ILE A 182 -15.55 -37.67 11.46
C ILE A 182 -14.59 -36.49 11.67
N TYR A 183 -14.57 -35.53 10.74
CA TYR A 183 -13.74 -34.33 10.85
C TYR A 183 -14.11 -33.48 12.05
N GLN A 184 -15.41 -33.32 12.32
CA GLN A 184 -15.89 -32.58 13.50
C GLN A 184 -15.48 -33.25 14.82
N GLN A 185 -15.57 -34.58 14.89
CA GLN A 185 -15.14 -35.35 16.06
C GLN A 185 -13.63 -35.25 16.29
N LEU A 186 -12.83 -35.41 15.23
CA LEU A 186 -11.37 -35.27 15.29
C LEU A 186 -10.95 -33.87 15.73
N PHE A 187 -11.58 -32.83 15.19
CA PHE A 187 -11.35 -31.45 15.61
C PHE A 187 -11.70 -31.26 17.09
N SER A 188 -12.85 -31.77 17.54
CA SER A 188 -13.31 -31.62 18.92
C SER A 188 -12.37 -32.32 19.92
N PHE A 189 -11.90 -33.52 19.57
CA PHE A 189 -10.90 -34.25 20.36
C PHE A 189 -9.55 -33.53 20.39
N HIS A 190 -9.08 -33.04 19.24
CA HIS A 190 -7.85 -32.26 19.19
C HIS A 190 -7.98 -30.96 20.01
N ARG A 191 -9.12 -30.27 19.91
CA ARG A 191 -9.40 -29.05 20.67
C ARG A 191 -9.42 -29.28 22.18
N SER A 192 -9.95 -30.41 22.65
CA SER A 192 -9.99 -30.75 24.08
C SER A 192 -8.57 -31.02 24.63
N LYS A 193 -7.75 -31.75 23.86
CA LYS A 193 -6.34 -32.02 24.19
C LYS A 193 -5.53 -30.72 24.35
N TYR A 194 -5.82 -29.73 23.53
CA TYR A 194 -5.14 -28.43 23.54
C TYR A 194 -6.01 -27.29 24.09
N SER A 195 -6.84 -27.59 25.08
CA SER A 195 -7.75 -26.62 25.74
C SER A 195 -7.03 -25.37 26.25
N LYS A 196 -5.80 -25.53 26.76
CA LYS A 196 -4.96 -24.47 27.34
C LYS A 196 -4.29 -23.54 26.33
N TYR A 197 -4.35 -23.86 25.03
CA TYR A 197 -3.69 -23.08 23.98
C TYR A 197 -4.65 -22.06 23.36
N ILE A 198 -4.09 -20.96 22.85
CA ILE A 198 -4.86 -19.93 22.14
C ILE A 198 -5.27 -20.49 20.78
N LEU A 199 -6.58 -20.41 20.51
CA LEU A 199 -7.15 -20.83 19.25
C LEU A 199 -6.99 -19.73 18.21
N VAL A 200 -6.39 -20.08 17.08
CA VAL A 200 -6.20 -19.16 15.96
C VAL A 200 -6.76 -19.80 14.70
N TYR A 201 -7.69 -19.09 14.07
CA TYR A 201 -8.22 -19.43 12.76
C TYR A 201 -7.50 -18.61 11.71
N THR A 202 -7.01 -19.27 10.68
CA THR A 202 -6.28 -18.60 9.60
C THR A 202 -6.85 -19.04 8.26
N ASP A 203 -7.00 -18.07 7.38
CA ASP A 203 -7.25 -18.34 5.97
C ASP A 203 -5.90 -18.50 5.26
N GLY A 204 -5.78 -19.58 4.48
CA GLY A 204 -4.56 -19.93 3.76
C GLY A 204 -4.71 -19.58 2.28
N SER A 205 -3.83 -18.73 1.76
CA SER A 205 -3.76 -18.48 0.32
C SER A 205 -2.95 -19.57 -0.36
N LYS A 206 -3.52 -20.23 -1.37
CA LYS A 206 -2.84 -21.24 -2.20
C LYS A 206 -2.67 -20.73 -3.63
N THR A 207 -1.46 -20.87 -4.15
CA THR A 207 -1.12 -20.74 -5.57
C THR A 207 -0.61 -22.09 -6.09
N ALA A 208 -0.42 -22.23 -7.40
CA ALA A 208 -0.02 -23.50 -8.02
C ALA A 208 1.26 -24.13 -7.43
N GLY A 209 2.16 -23.33 -6.86
CA GLY A 209 3.41 -23.83 -6.25
C GLY A 209 3.63 -23.49 -4.78
N HIS A 210 2.78 -22.65 -4.17
CA HIS A 210 3.03 -22.15 -2.81
C HIS A 210 1.74 -22.00 -2.01
N VAL A 211 1.80 -22.33 -0.73
CA VAL A 211 0.75 -22.06 0.26
C VAL A 211 1.31 -21.08 1.28
N VAL A 212 0.57 -20.02 1.56
CA VAL A 212 0.95 -18.98 2.52
C VAL A 212 -0.20 -18.74 3.48
N CYS A 213 0.13 -18.51 4.74
CA CYS A 213 -0.83 -18.19 5.79
C CYS A 213 -0.28 -17.00 6.59
N GLY A 214 -1.14 -16.03 6.91
CA GLY A 214 -0.80 -14.87 7.73
C GLY A 214 -1.47 -14.96 9.09
N VAL A 215 -0.69 -14.72 10.16
CA VAL A 215 -1.20 -14.75 11.54
C VAL A 215 -0.69 -13.53 12.28
N VAL A 216 -1.59 -12.79 12.93
CA VAL A 216 -1.25 -11.60 13.71
C VAL A 216 -1.55 -11.88 15.18
N PHE A 217 -0.53 -11.73 16.02
CA PHE A 217 -0.66 -11.89 17.47
C PHE A 217 -0.65 -10.52 18.15
N HIS A 218 -1.60 -10.29 19.06
CA HIS A 218 -1.59 -9.09 19.89
C HIS A 218 -0.62 -9.29 21.06
N LYS A 219 0.60 -8.78 20.89
CA LYS A 219 1.74 -8.86 21.82
C LYS A 219 2.33 -10.27 22.01
N THR A 220 3.65 -10.25 22.12
CA THR A 220 4.59 -11.35 22.40
C THR A 220 4.02 -12.45 23.31
N ILE A 221 3.50 -13.52 22.72
CA ILE A 221 3.31 -14.79 23.42
C ILE A 221 3.74 -15.90 22.45
N LEU A 222 5.02 -16.24 22.50
CA LEU A 222 5.44 -17.64 22.37
C LEU A 222 5.28 -18.21 23.79
N PRO A 223 4.55 -19.32 23.97
CA PRO A 223 4.94 -20.54 23.31
C PRO A 223 3.75 -21.38 22.84
N TYR A 224 3.83 -21.90 21.62
CA TYR A 224 2.91 -22.88 21.02
C TYR A 224 1.53 -22.34 20.61
N ILE A 225 1.36 -22.25 19.29
CA ILE A 225 0.10 -21.92 18.62
C ILE A 225 -0.32 -23.13 17.81
N ILE A 226 -1.61 -23.45 17.84
CA ILE A 226 -2.18 -24.45 16.94
C ILE A 226 -2.88 -23.69 15.82
N LEU A 227 -2.32 -23.83 14.62
CA LEU A 227 -2.88 -23.26 13.41
C LEU A 227 -3.82 -24.27 12.78
N TYR A 228 -5.09 -23.90 12.65
CA TYR A 228 -6.03 -24.63 11.82
C TYR A 228 -6.17 -23.87 10.50
N LEU A 229 -5.73 -24.47 9.40
CA LEU A 229 -6.17 -24.04 8.07
C LEU A 229 -7.64 -24.43 7.95
N SER A 230 -8.49 -23.44 7.65
CA SER A 230 -9.90 -23.74 7.36
C SER A 230 -9.99 -24.71 6.19
N LEU A 231 -10.53 -25.89 6.46
CA LEU A 231 -11.06 -26.81 5.46
C LEU A 231 -12.37 -26.20 4.96
N VAL A 232 -12.28 -25.35 3.94
CA VAL A 232 -13.36 -25.16 2.97
C VAL A 232 -12.92 -25.85 1.69
#